data_AF-A0A2D1U363-F1
#
_entry.id   AF-A0A2D1U363-F1
#
_cell.length_a   1.000
_cell.length_b   1.000
_cell.length_c   1.000
_cell.angle_alpha   90.00
_cell.angle_beta   90.00
_cell.angle_gamma   90.00
#
_symmetry.space_group_name_H-M   'P 1'
#
loop_
_entity.id
_entity.type
_entity.pdbx_description
1 polymer ?
#
loop_
_entity_poly.entity_id
_entity_poly.type
_entity_poly.pdbx_seq_one_letter_code
_entity_poly.pdbx_strand_id
1 'polypeptide(L)' 'MIYLVLLYLFCIIYGIIHAVKNNSINYVEKAFWIIIIIIIPVGACLYLRSTFVTKH' A
#
# COMPACT_ATOMS: atom_id res chain seq x y z
N MET A 1 0.90 19.31 12.78
CA MET A 1 0.34 19.23 11.41
C MET A 1 1.31 18.57 10.42
N ILE A 2 2.57 19.01 10.34
CA ILE A 2 3.63 18.39 9.50
C ILE A 2 3.83 16.89 9.74
N TYR A 3 3.75 16.43 10.98
CA TYR A 3 3.89 15.00 11.33
C TYR A 3 2.86 14.09 10.65
N LEU A 4 1.62 14.56 10.49
CA LEU A 4 0.56 13.79 9.82
C LEU A 4 0.84 13.67 8.32
N VAL A 5 1.39 14.71 7.70
CA VAL A 5 1.75 14.72 6.27
C VAL A 5 2.92 13.78 6.00
N LEU A 6 3.93 13.78 6.88
CA LEU A 6 5.05 12.84 6.82
C LEU A 6 4.57 11.39 6.97
N LEU A 7 3.71 11.12 7.95
CA LEU A 7 3.17 9.79 8.19
C LEU A 7 2.33 9.32 6.98
N TYR A 8 1.55 10.21 6.38
CA TYR A 8 0.78 9.94 5.16
C TYR A 8 1.67 9.56 3.97
N LEU A 9 2.76 10.30 3.75
CA LEU A 9 3.75 10.00 2.70
C LEU A 9 4.45 8.66 2.94
N PHE A 10 4.84 8.37 4.18
CA PHE A 10 5.43 7.08 4.54
C PHE A 10 4.47 5.91 4.28
N CYS A 11 3.18 6.07 4.58
CA CYS A 11 2.15 5.07 4.29
C CYS A 11 2.01 4.80 2.78
N ILE A 12 1.99 5.84 1.96
CA ILE A 12 1.92 5.70 0.48
C ILE A 12 3.16 4.95 -0.03
N ILE A 13 4.35 5.40 0.36
CA ILE A 13 5.61 4.81 -0.10
C ILE A 13 5.69 3.34 0.32
N TYR A 14 5.35 3.04 1.58
CA TYR A 14 5.32 1.68 2.09
C TYR A 14 4.34 0.80 1.29
N GLY A 15 3.12 1.29 1.05
CA GLY A 15 2.12 0.54 0.31
C GLY A 15 2.54 0.25 -1.13
N ILE A 16 3.13 1.25 -1.81
CA ILE A 16 3.63 1.08 -3.18
C ILE A 16 4.78 0.07 -3.21
N ILE A 17 5.76 0.18 -2.30
CA ILE A 17 6.87 -0.78 -2.22
C ILE A 17 6.34 -2.20 -1.99
N HIS A 18 5.36 -2.36 -1.10
CA HIS A 18 4.79 -3.67 -0.80
C HIS A 18 4.01 -4.25 -1.99
N ALA A 19 3.20 -3.44 -2.67
CA ALA A 19 2.49 -3.83 -3.88
C ALA A 19 3.46 -4.17 -5.03
N VAL A 20 4.54 -3.41 -5.18
CA VAL A 20 5.57 -3.64 -6.22
C VAL A 20 6.42 -4.87 -5.91
N LYS A 21 6.78 -5.11 -4.64
CA LYS A 21 7.55 -6.27 -4.23
C LYS A 21 6.75 -7.58 -4.31
N ASN A 22 5.43 -7.49 -4.28
CA ASN A 22 4.60 -8.68 -4.35
C ASN A 22 4.54 -9.24 -5.78
N ASN A 23 5.24 -10.35 -6.00
CA ASN A 23 5.30 -11.04 -7.29
C ASN A 23 4.12 -11.97 -7.56
N SER A 24 3.16 -12.09 -6.63
CA SER A 24 1.96 -12.90 -6.83
C SER A 24 0.82 -12.17 -7.56
N ILE A 25 0.97 -10.88 -7.88
CA ILE A 25 -0.05 -10.08 -8.57
C ILE A 25 0.43 -9.68 -9.97
N ASN A 26 -0.47 -9.74 -10.95
CA ASN A 26 -0.15 -9.33 -12.32
C ASN A 26 0.09 -7.82 -12.44
N TYR A 27 0.73 -7.39 -13.53
CA TYR A 27 1.04 -5.98 -13.79
C TYR A 27 -0.20 -5.06 -13.74
N VAL A 28 -1.35 -5.55 -14.23
CA VAL A 28 -2.63 -4.81 -14.20
C VAL A 28 -3.13 -4.63 -12.77
N GLU A 29 -3.09 -5.70 -11.98
CA GLU A 29 -3.52 -5.65 -10.57
C GLU A 29 -2.57 -4.79 -9.73
N LYS A 30 -1.27 -4.83 -10.03
CA LYS A 30 -0.27 -3.95 -9.39
C LYS A 30 -0.57 -2.47 -9.66
N ALA A 31 -0.96 -2.11 -10.90
CA ALA A 31 -1.38 -0.75 -11.22
C ALA A 31 -2.67 -0.36 -10.46
N PHE A 32 -3.64 -1.27 -10.37
CA PHE A 32 -4.88 -1.05 -9.63
C PHE A 32 -4.63 -0.81 -8.14
N TRP A 33 -3.72 -1.59 -7.55
CA TRP A 33 -3.30 -1.42 -6.16
C TRP A 33 -2.60 -0.09 -5.91
N ILE A 34 -1.75 0.38 -6.82
CA ILE A 34 -1.13 1.70 -6.72
C ILE A 34 -2.18 2.81 -6.70
N ILE A 35 -3.21 2.71 -7.54
CA ILE A 35 -4.34 3.66 -7.56
C ILE A 35 -5.09 3.65 -6.22
N ILE A 36 -5.37 2.47 -5.66
CA ILE A 36 -6.04 2.34 -4.36
C ILE A 36 -5.19 2.94 -3.23
N ILE A 37 -3.87 2.73 -3.24
CA ILE A 37 -2.95 3.29 -2.24
C ILE A 37 -2.92 4.82 -2.28
N ILE A 38 -3.04 5.42 -3.48
CA ILE A 38 -3.07 6.88 -3.63
C ILE A 38 -4.41 7.47 -3.14
N ILE A 39 -5.52 6.80 -3.42
CA ILE A 39 -6.87 7.28 -3.06
C ILE A 39 -7.15 7.06 -1.57
N ILE A 40 -6.73 5.93 -1.00
CA ILE A 40 -7.01 5.55 0.38
C ILE A 40 -5.74 5.01 1.08
N PRO A 41 -4.71 5.82 1.32
CA PRO A 41 -3.44 5.31 1.83
C PRO A 41 -3.53 4.70 3.22
N VAL A 42 -4.35 5.27 4.11
CA VAL A 42 -4.50 4.76 5.48
C VAL A 42 -5.25 3.41 5.49
N GLY A 43 -6.31 3.30 4.67
CA GLY A 43 -7.06 2.05 4.49
C GLY A 43 -6.27 1.00 3.72
N ALA A 44 -5.50 1.42 2.72
CA ALA A 44 -4.61 0.56 1.96
C ALA A 44 -3.49 0.01 2.85
N CYS A 45 -2.89 0.77 3.76
CA CYS A 45 -1.90 0.23 4.70
C CYS A 45 -2.47 -0.85 5.61
N LEU A 46 -3.68 -0.66 6.15
CA LEU A 46 -4.35 -1.66 6.98
C LEU A 46 -4.74 -2.90 6.17
N TYR A 47 -5.24 -2.70 4.96
CA TYR A 47 -5.62 -3.78 4.05
C TYR A 47 -4.39 -4.52 3.50
N LEU A 48 -3.32 -3.83 3.13
CA LEU A 48 -2.02 -4.42 2.77
C LEU A 48 -1.44 -5.22 3.93
N ARG A 49 -1.53 -4.71 5.16
CA ARG A 49 -1.14 -5.48 6.35
C ARG A 49 -1.99 -6.73 6.48
N SER A 50 -3.32 -6.63 6.42
CA SER A 50 -4.19 -7.80 6.59
C SER A 50 -4.07 -8.83 5.46
N THR A 51 -3.96 -8.38 4.22
CA THR A 51 -4.00 -9.23 3.01
C THR A 51 -2.62 -9.82 2.68
N PHE A 52 -1.53 -9.15 3.07
CA PHE A 52 -0.17 -9.60 2.73
C PHE A 52 0.64 -10.09 3.94
N VAL A 53 0.24 -9.77 5.18
CA VAL A 53 0.88 -10.33 6.41
C VAL A 53 0.17 -11.60 6.90
N THR A 54 -1.02 -11.93 6.38
CA THR A 54 -1.67 -13.22 6.67
C THR A 54 -1.04 -14.34 5.85
N LYS A 55 0.19 -14.72 6.24
CA LYS A 55 0.78 -16.02 6.02
C LYS A 55 1.59 -16.39 7.27
N HIS A 56 0.86 -16.85 8.28
CA HIS A 56 1.32 -17.90 9.20
C HIS A 56 0.13 -18.56 9.87
#